data_AF-A0A0H4CM18-F1
#
_entry.id   AF-A0A0H4CM18-F1
#
_cell.length_a   1.000
_cell.length_b   1.000
_cell.length_c   1.000
_cell.angle_alpha   90.00
_cell.angle_beta   90.00
_cell.angle_gamma   90.00
#
_symmetry.space_group_name_H-M   'P 1'
#
loop_
_entity.id
_entity.type
_entity.pdbx_description
1 polymer ?
#
loop_
_entity_poly.entity_id
_entity_poly.type
_entity_poly.pdbx_seq_one_letter_code
_entity_poly.pdbx_strand_id
1 'polypeptide(L)'
;MDPGTHFAFGTHPEHGFVAAFTASLPAHLGHWFLTREQFEPVPGYPGLFRLTEPGRDGARRARHAVTDLRALGYTVSADIRLNPNPPSRSPRPARPHALPERRARLAQAAAVRSPQHRATPPTTAPATRPIPPKPAYAPAVHLSAGRSR
;
A
#
# COMPACT_ATOMS: atom_id res chain seq x y z
N MET A 1 -16.87 -7.76 21.89
CA MET A 1 -15.91 -8.21 20.86
C MET A 1 -16.62 -9.30 20.08
N ASP A 2 -16.65 -9.25 18.75
CA ASP A 2 -17.36 -10.25 17.94
C ASP A 2 -16.75 -11.65 18.12
N PRO A 3 -17.58 -12.71 18.23
CA PRO A 3 -17.10 -14.08 18.48
C PRO A 3 -16.22 -14.65 17.34
N GLY A 4 -16.26 -14.04 16.15
CA GLY A 4 -15.37 -14.38 15.03
C GLY A 4 -14.06 -13.59 14.99
N THR A 5 -13.80 -12.69 15.95
CA THR A 5 -12.56 -11.91 16.00
C THR A 5 -11.40 -12.82 16.39
N HIS A 6 -10.31 -12.76 15.64
CA HIS A 6 -9.09 -13.53 15.91
C HIS A 6 -8.05 -12.69 16.67
N PHE A 7 -7.90 -11.42 16.28
CA PHE A 7 -6.96 -10.49 16.89
C PHE A 7 -7.65 -9.15 17.22
N ALA A 8 -7.24 -8.54 18.33
CA ALA A 8 -7.69 -7.23 18.77
C ALA A 8 -6.48 -6.31 18.98
N PHE A 9 -6.48 -5.14 18.35
CA PHE A 9 -5.44 -4.12 18.47
C PHE A 9 -6.00 -2.85 19.09
N GLY A 10 -5.25 -2.26 20.01
CA GLY A 10 -5.66 -1.02 20.65
C GLY A 10 -4.50 -0.23 21.25
N THR A 11 -4.86 0.83 21.96
CA THR A 11 -3.91 1.65 22.72
C THR A 11 -4.12 1.51 24.21
N HIS A 12 -3.03 1.24 24.94
CA HIS A 12 -2.99 1.15 26.40
C HIS A 12 -2.18 2.33 26.98
N PRO A 13 -2.65 2.99 28.04
CA PRO A 13 -1.98 4.16 28.61
C PRO A 13 -0.53 3.88 29.05
N GLU A 14 -0.28 2.70 29.63
CA GLU A 14 1.05 2.34 30.16
C GLU A 14 1.93 1.57 29.17
N HIS A 15 1.33 0.95 28.15
CA HIS A 15 2.04 0.02 27.25
C HIS A 15 2.06 0.49 25.79
N GLY A 16 1.47 1.65 25.50
CA GLY A 16 1.43 2.22 24.17
C GLY A 16 0.48 1.43 23.26
N PHE A 17 1.02 0.79 22.22
CA PHE A 17 0.22 -0.01 21.30
C PHE A 17 0.20 -1.46 21.76
N VAL A 18 -1.00 -2.01 21.93
CA VAL A 18 -1.21 -3.36 22.43
C VAL A 18 -2.00 -4.20 21.44
N ALA A 19 -1.77 -5.51 21.50
CA ALA A 19 -2.49 -6.51 20.75
C ALA A 19 -2.84 -7.70 21.65
N ALA A 20 -3.97 -8.35 21.35
CA ALA A 20 -4.38 -9.59 21.99
C ALA A 20 -4.96 -10.54 20.93
N PHE A 21 -4.84 -11.83 21.16
CA PHE A 21 -5.53 -12.85 20.38
C PHE A 21 -6.68 -13.44 21.20
N THR A 22 -7.72 -13.93 20.53
CA THR A 22 -8.89 -14.52 21.19
C THR A 22 -8.79 -16.05 21.25
N ALA A 23 -9.70 -16.68 21.99
CA ALA A 23 -9.78 -18.13 22.10
C ALA A 23 -10.18 -18.85 20.79
N SER A 24 -10.60 -18.12 19.74
CA SER A 24 -10.90 -18.71 18.44
C SER A 24 -9.65 -19.13 17.66
N LEU A 25 -8.47 -18.68 18.11
CA LEU A 25 -7.18 -18.95 17.47
C LEU A 25 -6.28 -19.78 18.40
N PRO A 26 -5.57 -20.81 17.91
CA PRO A 26 -4.62 -21.56 18.73
C PRO A 26 -3.56 -20.66 19.36
N ALA A 27 -3.35 -20.76 20.67
CA ALA A 27 -2.50 -19.83 21.42
C ALA A 27 -1.05 -19.72 20.87
N HIS A 28 -0.48 -20.83 20.39
CA HIS A 28 0.85 -20.85 19.80
C HIS A 28 0.93 -20.06 18.48
N LEU A 29 -0.13 -20.09 17.66
CA LEU A 29 -0.21 -19.30 16.44
C LEU A 29 -0.37 -17.81 16.75
N GLY A 30 -1.26 -17.48 17.70
CA GLY A 30 -1.47 -16.09 18.13
C GLY A 30 -0.17 -15.48 18.66
N HIS A 31 0.54 -16.23 19.50
CA HIS A 31 1.86 -15.85 20.00
C HIS A 31 2.87 -15.67 18.87
N TRP A 32 2.99 -16.66 17.97
CA TRP A 32 3.96 -16.61 16.87
C TRP A 32 3.75 -15.41 15.93
N PHE A 33 2.49 -15.10 15.58
CA PHE A 33 2.17 -13.95 14.73
C PHE A 33 2.53 -12.62 15.41
N LEU A 34 2.15 -12.45 16.68
CA LEU A 34 2.41 -11.20 17.39
C LEU A 34 3.91 -10.99 17.61
N THR A 35 4.66 -12.02 17.98
CA THR A 35 6.12 -11.93 18.11
C THR A 35 6.80 -11.55 16.79
N ARG A 36 6.31 -12.06 15.65
CA ARG A 36 6.81 -11.68 14.32
C ARG A 36 6.50 -10.22 13.99
N GLU A 37 5.35 -9.71 14.38
CA GLU A 37 4.93 -8.30 14.21
C GLU A 37 5.61 -7.33 15.21
N GLN A 38 6.68 -7.77 15.89
CA GLN A 38 7.42 -7.00 16.89
C GLN A 38 6.59 -6.66 18.14
N PHE A 39 5.63 -7.52 18.49
CA PHE A 39 4.91 -7.43 19.75
C PHE A 39 5.50 -8.42 20.75
N GLU A 40 5.76 -7.96 21.97
CA GLU A 40 6.27 -8.77 23.07
C GLU A 40 5.16 -9.02 24.10
N PRO A 41 5.14 -10.21 24.71
CA PRO A 41 4.19 -10.51 25.77
C PRO A 41 4.39 -9.57 26.95
N VAL A 42 3.30 -9.07 27.51
CA VAL A 42 3.33 -8.20 28.70
C VAL A 42 3.45 -9.08 29.95
N PRO A 43 4.49 -8.92 30.79
CA PRO A 43 4.58 -9.63 32.05
C PRO A 43 3.35 -9.38 32.93
N GLY A 44 2.76 -10.44 33.49
CA GLY A 44 1.57 -10.35 34.34
C GLY A 44 0.23 -10.36 33.61
N TYR A 45 0.21 -10.23 32.28
CA TYR A 45 -1.03 -10.25 31.49
C TYR A 45 -0.96 -11.30 30.36
N PRO A 46 -1.35 -12.56 30.63
CA PRO A 46 -1.30 -13.62 29.63
C PRO A 46 -2.22 -13.29 28.45
N GLY A 47 -1.68 -13.41 27.23
CA GLY A 47 -2.42 -13.10 26.00
C GLY A 47 -2.42 -11.62 25.60
N LEU A 48 -1.87 -10.73 26.43
CA LEU A 48 -1.63 -9.34 26.08
C LEU A 48 -0.20 -9.14 25.59
N PHE A 49 -0.06 -8.45 24.47
CA PHE A 49 1.22 -8.12 23.89
C PHE A 49 1.32 -6.61 23.68
N ARG A 50 2.52 -6.07 23.84
CA ARG A 50 2.84 -4.66 23.60
C ARG A 50 3.83 -4.54 22.46
N LEU A 51 3.72 -3.49 21.66
CA LEU A 51 4.65 -3.22 20.58
C LEU A 51 6.02 -2.84 21.14
N THR A 52 7.09 -3.46 20.64
CA THR A 52 8.47 -3.12 20.99
C THR A 52 8.80 -1.72 20.47
N GLU A 53 9.28 -0.82 21.35
CA GLU A 53 9.60 0.59 21.05
C GLU A 53 8.43 1.41 20.45
N PRO A 54 7.35 1.67 21.21
CA PRO A 54 6.18 2.38 20.68
C PRO A 54 6.49 3.80 20.16
N GLY A 55 7.58 4.42 20.63
CA GLY A 55 8.02 5.75 20.20
C GLY A 55 8.56 5.82 18.77
N ARG A 56 8.99 4.69 18.19
CA ARG A 56 9.48 4.62 16.82
C ARG A 56 8.38 4.09 15.90
N ASP A 57 7.67 5.01 15.25
CA ASP A 57 6.63 4.69 14.27
C ASP A 57 5.54 3.71 14.76
N GLY A 58 5.24 3.70 16.07
CA GLY A 58 4.37 2.70 16.67
C GLY A 58 2.99 2.61 16.02
N ALA A 59 2.39 3.77 15.71
CA ALA A 59 1.10 3.81 15.02
C ALA A 59 1.15 3.26 13.60
N ARG A 60 2.24 3.52 12.85
CA ARG A 60 2.41 2.98 11.49
C ARG A 60 2.59 1.47 11.52
N ARG A 61 3.43 0.96 12.43
CA ARG A 61 3.67 -0.47 12.57
C ARG A 61 2.44 -1.23 13.04
N ALA A 62 1.72 -0.71 14.03
CA ALA A 62 0.46 -1.32 14.47
C ALA A 62 -0.59 -1.36 13.35
N ARG A 63 -0.69 -0.30 12.52
CA ARG A 63 -1.56 -0.31 11.32
C ARG A 63 -1.10 -1.31 10.27
N HIS A 64 0.22 -1.49 10.11
CA HIS A 64 0.79 -2.45 9.19
C HIS A 64 0.45 -3.89 9.62
N ALA A 65 0.68 -4.22 10.89
CA ALA A 65 0.30 -5.51 11.46
C ALA A 65 -1.20 -5.83 11.28
N VAL A 66 -2.08 -4.83 11.50
CA VAL A 66 -3.53 -4.99 11.26
C VAL A 66 -3.82 -5.28 9.78
N THR A 67 -3.10 -4.62 8.87
CA THR A 67 -3.26 -4.83 7.42
C THR A 67 -2.78 -6.21 7.01
N ASP A 68 -1.63 -6.64 7.52
CA ASP A 68 -1.00 -7.92 7.17
C ASP A 68 -1.84 -9.10 7.65
N LEU A 69 -2.33 -9.06 8.90
CA LEU A 69 -3.23 -10.09 9.43
C LEU A 69 -4.55 -10.16 8.66
N ARG A 70 -5.10 -9.02 8.23
CA ARG A 70 -6.30 -9.00 7.38
C ARG A 70 -6.02 -9.55 5.98
N ALA A 71 -4.84 -9.27 5.42
CA ALA A 71 -4.42 -9.81 4.12
C ALA A 71 -4.27 -11.34 4.15
N LEU A 72 -3.90 -11.88 5.32
CA LEU A 72 -3.85 -13.33 5.59
C LEU A 72 -5.25 -13.96 5.83
N GLY A 73 -6.32 -13.16 5.85
CA GLY A 73 -7.69 -13.64 6.01
C GLY A 73 -8.18 -13.70 7.45
N TYR A 74 -7.41 -13.19 8.42
CA TYR A 74 -7.85 -13.14 9.81
C TYR A 74 -8.82 -11.98 10.06
N THR A 75 -9.79 -12.23 10.92
CA THR A 75 -10.70 -11.19 11.43
C THR A 75 -10.00 -10.38 12.51
N VAL A 76 -9.63 -9.14 12.19
CA VAL A 76 -8.90 -8.25 13.10
C VAL A 76 -9.77 -7.07 13.50
N SER A 77 -10.04 -6.97 14.80
CA SER A 77 -10.61 -5.78 15.42
C SER A 77 -9.49 -4.80 15.77
N ALA A 78 -9.64 -3.53 15.43
CA ALA A 78 -8.66 -2.50 15.74
C ALA A 78 -9.36 -1.20 16.15
N ASP A 79 -8.81 -0.53 17.16
CA ASP A 79 -9.25 0.81 17.54
C ASP A 79 -9.24 1.77 16.34
N ILE A 80 -10.13 2.75 16.33
CA ILE A 80 -10.32 3.69 15.20
C ILE A 80 -9.00 4.35 14.77
N ARG A 81 -8.11 4.65 15.73
CA ARG A 81 -6.81 5.27 15.45
C ARG A 81 -5.83 4.34 14.73
N LEU A 82 -6.00 3.03 14.90
CA LEU A 82 -5.14 1.97 14.36
C LEU A 82 -5.77 1.25 13.17
N ASN A 83 -7.04 1.48 12.90
CA ASN A 83 -7.71 0.85 11.78
C ASN A 83 -7.33 1.58 10.47
N PRO A 84 -6.61 0.93 9.55
CA PRO A 84 -6.22 1.54 8.27
C PRO A 84 -7.42 1.78 7.35
N ASN A 85 -8.52 1.05 7.55
CA ASN A 85 -9.78 1.24 6.86
C ASN A 85 -10.89 1.19 7.92
N PRO A 86 -11.14 2.30 8.65
CA PRO A 86 -12.24 2.35 9.60
C PRO A 86 -13.52 1.93 8.86
N PRO A 87 -14.37 1.09 9.44
CA PRO A 87 -15.57 0.64 8.75
C PRO A 87 -16.41 1.88 8.39
N SER A 88 -16.38 2.31 7.12
CA SER A 88 -17.48 3.07 6.56
C SER A 88 -18.71 2.20 6.79
N ARG A 89 -19.75 2.75 7.41
CA ARG A 89 -20.99 2.14 7.98
C ARG A 89 -21.76 1.12 7.11
N SER A 90 -21.08 0.18 6.46
CA SER A 90 -21.65 -0.83 5.57
C SER A 90 -20.66 -1.99 5.50
N PRO A 91 -21.03 -3.19 5.96
CA PRO A 91 -20.20 -4.38 5.79
C PRO A 91 -20.10 -4.65 4.29
N ARG A 92 -18.96 -4.34 3.67
CA ARG A 92 -18.69 -4.84 2.32
C ARG A 92 -18.30 -6.30 2.48
N PRO A 93 -19.09 -7.27 1.98
CA PRO A 93 -18.70 -8.67 2.06
C PRO A 93 -17.37 -8.84 1.33
N ALA A 94 -16.37 -9.34 2.05
CA ALA A 94 -15.13 -9.78 1.46
C ALA A 94 -15.47 -10.91 0.49
N ARG A 95 -15.34 -10.67 -0.82
CA ARG A 95 -15.60 -11.69 -1.84
C ARG A 95 -14.28 -12.45 -2.08
N PRO A 96 -14.16 -13.72 -1.65
CA PRO A 96 -12.95 -14.53 -1.85
C PRO A 96 -12.66 -14.88 -3.32
N HIS A 97 -13.44 -14.37 -4.28
CA HIS A 97 -13.35 -14.68 -5.71
C HIS A 97 -13.17 -13.44 -6.62
N ALA A 98 -12.71 -12.31 -6.07
CA ALA A 98 -12.54 -11.08 -6.86
C ALA A 98 -11.46 -11.18 -7.97
N LEU A 99 -10.44 -12.04 -7.79
CA LEU A 99 -9.36 -12.20 -8.75
C LEU A 99 -9.78 -12.90 -10.06
N PRO A 100 -10.48 -14.06 -10.04
CA PRO A 100 -11.00 -14.67 -11.27
C PRO A 100 -12.05 -13.79 -11.97
N GLU A 101 -12.94 -13.10 -11.22
CA GLU A 101 -13.91 -12.17 -11.82
C GLU A 101 -13.23 -11.00 -12.54
N ARG A 102 -12.17 -10.43 -11.97
CA ARG A 102 -11.40 -9.35 -12.61
C ARG A 102 -10.70 -9.83 -13.87
N ARG A 103 -10.14 -11.04 -13.86
CA ARG A 103 -9.52 -11.66 -15.05
C ARG A 103 -10.55 -11.92 -16.15
N ALA A 104 -11.73 -12.40 -15.81
CA ALA A 104 -12.82 -12.61 -16.77
C ALA A 104 -13.26 -11.29 -17.43
N ARG A 105 -13.42 -10.20 -16.67
CA ARG A 105 -13.77 -8.88 -17.24
C ARG A 105 -12.69 -8.32 -18.16
N LEU A 106 -11.41 -8.50 -17.82
CA LEU A 106 -10.30 -8.07 -18.68
C LEU A 106 -10.24 -8.89 -19.97
N ALA A 107 -10.45 -10.20 -19.90
CA ALA A 107 -10.54 -11.06 -21.08
C ALA A 107 -11.73 -10.67 -21.98
N GLN A 108 -12.89 -10.35 -21.39
CA GLN A 108 -14.05 -9.86 -22.14
C GLN A 108 -13.77 -8.51 -22.82
N ALA A 109 -13.09 -7.57 -22.15
CA ALA A 109 -12.72 -6.30 -22.74
C ALA A 109 -11.73 -6.44 -23.91
N ALA A 110 -10.80 -7.41 -23.84
CA ALA A 110 -9.87 -7.72 -24.92
C ALA A 110 -10.53 -8.46 -26.10
N ALA A 111 -11.62 -9.19 -25.85
CA ALA A 111 -12.37 -9.90 -26.89
C ALA A 111 -13.23 -8.95 -27.76
N VAL A 112 -13.53 -7.74 -27.29
CA VAL A 112 -14.25 -6.73 -28.08
C VAL A 112 -13.27 -6.07 -29.06
N ARG A 113 -13.19 -6.61 -30.27
CA ARG A 113 -12.42 -6.05 -31.38
C ARG A 113 -12.95 -4.67 -31.74
N SER A 114 -12.16 -3.63 -31.47
CA SER A 114 -12.47 -2.23 -31.82
C SER A 114 -12.67 -2.08 -33.34
N PRO A 115 -13.74 -1.45 -33.84
CA PRO A 115 -14.03 -1.32 -35.28
C PRO A 115 -13.10 -0.34 -36.01
N GLN A 116 -12.12 0.26 -35.32
CA GLN A 116 -11.25 1.30 -35.89
C GLN A 116 -10.18 0.77 -36.86
N HIS A 117 -9.94 -0.54 -36.93
CA HIS A 117 -8.94 -1.12 -37.83
C HIS A 117 -9.50 -1.46 -39.22
N ARG A 118 -10.16 -0.49 -39.88
CA ARG A 118 -10.39 -0.54 -41.33
C ARG A 118 -10.47 0.86 -41.93
N ALA A 119 -9.35 1.58 -41.88
CA ALA A 119 -9.08 2.66 -42.83
C ALA A 119 -7.57 2.73 -43.06
N THR A 120 -7.09 2.15 -44.16
CA THR A 120 -5.77 2.47 -44.72
C THR A 120 -5.82 3.90 -45.25
N PRO A 121 -5.01 4.85 -44.74
CA PRO A 121 -4.83 6.13 -45.40
C PRO A 121 -3.96 5.93 -46.66
N PRO A 122 -4.27 6.57 -47.80
CA PRO A 122 -3.34 6.60 -48.92
C PRO A 122 -2.10 7.42 -48.54
N THR A 123 -0.93 6.81 -48.73
CA THR A 123 0.39 7.45 -48.65
C THR A 123 0.39 8.72 -49.49
N THR A 124 0.37 9.87 -48.83
CA THR A 124 0.68 11.15 -49.47
C THR A 124 2.14 11.47 -49.14
N ALA A 125 2.94 11.69 -50.18
CA ALA A 125 4.37 11.98 -50.06
C ALA A 125 4.61 13.24 -49.19
N PRO A 126 5.67 13.28 -48.37
CA PRO A 126 5.96 14.45 -47.56
C PRO A 126 6.42 15.61 -48.47
N ALA A 127 5.66 16.69 -48.45
CA ALA A 127 6.06 17.96 -49.04
C ALA A 127 7.35 18.46 -48.38
N THR A 128 8.32 18.80 -49.21
CA THR A 128 9.64 19.34 -48.86
C THR A 128 9.48 20.56 -47.96
N ARG A 129 9.87 20.45 -46.70
CA ARG A 129 9.85 21.57 -45.74
C ARG A 129 11.03 22.50 -46.06
N PRO A 130 10.83 23.81 -46.27
CA PRO A 130 11.94 24.74 -46.46
C PRO A 130 12.78 24.85 -45.19
N ILE A 131 14.10 24.79 -45.34
CA ILE A 131 15.09 24.93 -44.27
C ILE A 131 15.14 26.42 -43.87
N PRO A 132 15.04 26.78 -42.58
CA PRO A 132 15.20 28.16 -42.14
C PRO A 132 16.66 28.63 -42.30
N PRO A 133 16.91 29.90 -42.66
CA PRO A 133 18.26 30.41 -42.87
C PRO A 133 19.06 30.45 -41.56
N LYS A 134 20.37 30.17 -41.70
CA LYS A 134 21.35 30.05 -40.62
C LYS A 134 21.49 31.37 -39.84
N PRO A 135 21.30 31.40 -38.51
CA PRO A 135 21.54 32.60 -37.72
C PRO A 135 23.05 32.90 -37.66
N ALA A 136 23.42 34.09 -38.09
CA ALA A 136 24.76 34.66 -37.90
C ALA A 136 24.88 35.13 -36.44
N TYR A 137 25.41 34.28 -35.57
CA TYR A 137 25.81 34.67 -34.23
C TYR A 137 27.30 34.36 -34.03
N ALA A 138 28.10 35.42 -33.95
CA ALA A 138 29.51 35.36 -33.59
C ALA A 138 29.64 35.56 -32.07
N PRO A 139 30.24 34.62 -31.31
CA PRO A 139 30.54 34.88 -29.91
C PRO A 139 31.85 35.66 -29.80
N ALA A 140 31.76 36.93 -29.39
CA ALA A 140 32.91 37.67 -28.90
C ALA A 140 33.30 37.11 -27.52
N VAL A 141 34.33 36.25 -27.49
CA VAL A 141 34.94 35.76 -26.26
C VAL A 141 35.89 36.84 -25.74
N HIS A 142 35.47 37.58 -24.71
CA HIS A 142 36.38 38.41 -23.93
C HIS A 142 37.11 37.54 -22.91
N LEU A 143 38.39 37.29 -23.15
CA LEU A 143 39.32 36.72 -22.18
C LEU A 143 39.54 37.71 -21.03
N SER A 144 39.00 37.40 -19.84
CA SER A 144 39.39 38.07 -18.60
C SER A 144 40.67 37.43 -18.08
N ALA A 145 41.77 38.18 -18.16
CA ALA A 145 43.06 37.76 -17.63
C ALA A 145 43.09 37.77 -16.09
N GLY A 146 43.63 36.69 -15.52
CA GLY A 146 44.72 36.75 -14.54
C GLY A 146 44.47 37.44 -13.20
N ARG A 147 44.15 36.62 -12.20
CA ARG A 147 44.17 36.91 -10.76
C ARG A 147 45.61 37.07 -10.26
N SER A 148 45.94 38.20 -9.63
CA SER A 148 47.15 38.39 -8.81
C SER A 148 46.96 37.81 -7.40
N ARG A 149 47.95 37.04 -6.93
CA ARG A 149 48.55 37.19 -5.59
C ARG A 149 49.87 36.44 -5.50
#